data_AF-A0A212DJ98-F1
#
_entry.id   AF-A0A212DJ98-F1
#
_cell.length_a   1.000
_cell.length_b   1.000
_cell.length_c   1.000
_cell.angle_alpha   90.00
_cell.angle_beta   90.00
_cell.angle_gamma   90.00
#
_symmetry.space_group_name_H-M   'P 1'
#
loop_
_entity.id
_entity.type
_entity.pdbx_description
1 polymer ?
#
loop_
_entity_poly.entity_id
_entity_poly.type
_entity_poly.pdbx_seq_one_letter_code
_entity_poly.pdbx_strand_id
1 'polypeptide(L)'
;MFQGCRYEARFQQKLLEYTDSNNIASLFLTAANRWLEEYIGACVVLIAAVTSISNSLHKELSAGLVGLGLTYALMVSNYLNWMVRNLADMELQLGAVKRIHGLLKTEAESYEGLLAPSLIPKNWPDQGKIQIQNLSVRYDSSLKPVLKHVNALISPGQK
;
A
#
# COMPACT_ATOMS: atom_id res chain seq x y z
N MET A 1 -14.52 25.13 3.74
CA MET A 1 -13.73 26.27 3.21
C MET A 1 -12.98 25.88 1.92
N PHE A 2 -13.68 25.33 0.91
CA PHE A 2 -13.06 24.93 -0.38
C PHE A 2 -13.85 25.38 -1.63
N GLN A 3 -15.01 26.05 -1.48
CA GLN A 3 -15.88 26.42 -2.60
C GLN A 3 -15.38 27.61 -3.46
N GLY A 4 -14.23 28.22 -3.13
CA GLY A 4 -13.80 29.49 -3.73
C GLY A 4 -12.61 29.44 -4.70
N CYS A 5 -11.98 28.28 -4.90
CA CYS A 5 -10.71 28.22 -5.64
C CYS A 5 -10.79 27.16 -6.74
N ARG A 6 -10.26 27.46 -7.95
CA ARG A 6 -10.12 26.57 -9.14
C ARG A 6 -9.38 25.23 -8.89
N TYR A 7 -9.15 24.87 -7.64
CA TYR A 7 -8.57 23.63 -7.14
C TYR A 7 -9.57 22.48 -7.08
N GLU A 8 -10.87 22.75 -7.13
CA GLU A 8 -11.91 21.70 -7.12
C GLU A 8 -11.73 20.73 -8.29
N ALA A 9 -11.48 21.25 -9.50
CA ALA A 9 -11.23 20.42 -10.69
C ALA A 9 -9.97 19.53 -10.54
N ARG A 10 -8.89 20.05 -9.95
CA ARG A 10 -7.68 19.24 -9.68
C ARG A 10 -7.93 18.16 -8.62
N PHE A 11 -8.74 18.47 -7.61
CA PHE A 11 -9.10 17.51 -6.58
C PHE A 11 -10.00 16.41 -7.16
N GLN A 12 -11.01 16.78 -7.95
CA GLN A 12 -11.86 15.84 -8.68
C GLN A 12 -11.07 14.94 -9.62
N GLN A 13 -10.10 15.50 -10.36
CA GLN A 13 -9.27 14.72 -11.27
C GLN A 13 -8.41 13.69 -10.53
N LYS A 14 -7.84 14.05 -9.38
CA LYS A 14 -7.15 13.09 -8.49
C LYS A 14 -8.08 12.04 -7.93
N LEU A 15 -9.29 12.42 -7.52
CA LEU A 15 -10.28 11.50 -6.98
C LEU A 15 -10.74 10.48 -8.04
N LEU A 16 -10.91 10.94 -9.28
CA LEU A 16 -11.17 10.09 -10.43
C LEU A 16 -10.01 9.15 -10.70
N GLU A 17 -8.76 9.62 -10.67
CA GLU A 17 -7.56 8.78 -10.87
C GLU A 17 -7.44 7.66 -9.82
N TYR A 18 -7.72 7.96 -8.55
CA TYR A 18 -7.78 6.94 -7.49
C TYR A 18 -8.95 5.98 -7.68
N THR A 19 -10.11 6.49 -8.07
CA THR A 19 -11.30 5.66 -8.32
C THR A 19 -11.08 4.74 -9.51
N ASP A 20 -10.43 5.25 -10.56
CA ASP A 20 -10.16 4.52 -11.79
C ASP A 20 -9.13 3.41 -11.53
N SER A 21 -8.08 3.68 -10.75
CA SER A 21 -7.12 2.66 -10.32
C SER A 21 -7.81 1.50 -9.57
N ASN A 22 -8.72 1.83 -8.65
CA ASN A 22 -9.49 0.82 -7.91
C ASN A 22 -10.49 0.08 -8.83
N ASN A 23 -11.12 0.80 -9.74
CA ASN A 23 -12.07 0.23 -10.69
C ASN A 23 -11.38 -0.72 -11.67
N ILE A 24 -10.20 -0.35 -12.17
CA ILE A 24 -9.35 -1.20 -13.00
C ILE A 24 -9.02 -2.52 -12.28
N ALA A 25 -8.64 -2.47 -11.00
CA ALA A 25 -8.43 -3.68 -10.20
C ALA A 25 -9.70 -4.55 -10.09
N SER A 26 -10.86 -3.93 -9.87
CA SER A 26 -12.15 -4.62 -9.85
C SER A 26 -12.53 -5.23 -11.20
N LEU A 27 -12.24 -4.53 -12.29
CA LEU A 27 -12.45 -4.99 -13.67
C LEU A 27 -11.53 -6.16 -14.00
N PHE A 28 -10.26 -6.13 -13.58
CA PHE A 28 -9.35 -7.27 -13.73
C PHE A 28 -9.83 -8.50 -12.98
N LEU A 29 -10.32 -8.34 -11.75
CA LEU A 29 -10.92 -9.43 -10.99
C LEU A 29 -12.15 -10.01 -11.70
N THR A 30 -13.01 -9.14 -12.24
CA THR A 30 -14.21 -9.54 -12.99
C THR A 30 -13.85 -10.25 -14.29
N ALA A 31 -12.85 -9.77 -15.01
CA ALA A 31 -12.34 -10.40 -16.23
C ALA A 31 -11.73 -11.77 -15.94
N ALA A 32 -10.96 -11.91 -14.85
CA ALA A 32 -10.41 -13.18 -14.41
C ALA A 32 -11.50 -14.19 -14.03
N ASN A 33 -12.55 -13.76 -13.30
CA ASN A 33 -13.71 -14.61 -13.01
C ASN A 33 -14.39 -15.10 -14.30
N ARG A 34 -14.59 -14.20 -15.27
CA ARG A 34 -15.26 -14.53 -16.53
C ARG A 34 -14.43 -15.44 -17.43
N TRP A 35 -13.11 -15.24 -17.48
CA TRP A 35 -12.19 -16.12 -18.20
C TRP A 35 -12.20 -17.53 -17.61
N LEU A 36 -12.33 -17.64 -16.29
CA LEU A 36 -12.46 -18.91 -15.59
C LEU A 36 -13.78 -19.62 -15.90
N GLU A 37 -14.90 -18.88 -15.90
CA GLU A 37 -16.20 -19.42 -16.29
C GLU A 37 -16.17 -19.99 -17.72
N GLU A 38 -15.48 -19.31 -18.63
CA GLU A 38 -15.31 -19.75 -20.02
C GLU A 38 -14.43 -21.02 -20.13
N TYR A 39 -13.36 -21.11 -19.32
CA TYR A 39 -12.54 -22.32 -19.21
C TYR A 39 -13.33 -23.51 -18.67
N ILE A 40 -14.14 -23.30 -17.62
CA ILE A 40 -15.01 -24.34 -17.06
C ILE A 40 -16.02 -24.81 -18.12
N GLY A 41 -16.64 -23.87 -18.85
CA GLY A 41 -17.54 -24.19 -19.95
C GLY A 41 -16.86 -25.02 -21.05
N ALA A 42 -15.65 -24.64 -21.45
CA ALA A 42 -14.86 -25.38 -22.43
C ALA A 42 -14.50 -26.80 -21.94
N CYS A 43 -14.14 -26.95 -20.66
CA CYS A 43 -13.87 -28.26 -20.06
C CYS A 43 -15.11 -29.16 -20.07
N VAL A 44 -16.29 -28.62 -19.75
CA VAL A 44 -17.55 -29.39 -19.77
C VAL A 44 -17.85 -29.88 -21.19
N VAL A 45 -17.72 -29.02 -22.20
CA VAL A 45 -17.96 -29.39 -23.61
C VAL A 45 -16.93 -30.41 -24.10
N LEU A 46 -15.64 -30.22 -23.77
CA LEU A 46 -14.58 -31.17 -24.13
C LEU A 46 -14.83 -32.54 -23.50
N ILE A 47 -15.25 -32.56 -22.24
CA ILE A 47 -15.55 -33.80 -21.53
C ILE A 47 -16.77 -34.50 -22.13
N ALA A 48 -17.85 -33.76 -22.44
CA ALA A 48 -19.01 -34.32 -23.14
C ALA A 48 -18.62 -34.92 -24.50
N ALA A 49 -17.75 -34.25 -25.26
CA ALA A 49 -17.24 -34.75 -26.54
C ALA A 49 -16.39 -36.02 -26.34
N VAL A 50 -15.48 -36.03 -25.37
CA VAL A 50 -14.62 -37.20 -25.05
C VAL A 50 -15.47 -38.38 -24.58
N THR A 51 -16.50 -38.16 -23.75
CA THR A 51 -17.43 -39.22 -23.34
C THR A 51 -18.22 -39.74 -24.53
N SER A 52 -18.72 -38.87 -25.41
CA SER A 52 -19.47 -39.27 -26.61
C SER A 52 -18.61 -40.12 -27.55
N ILE A 53 -17.37 -39.69 -27.81
CA ILE A 53 -16.43 -40.41 -28.67
C ILE A 53 -16.00 -41.73 -28.01
N SER A 54 -15.67 -41.70 -26.71
CA SER A 54 -15.26 -42.89 -25.95
C SER A 54 -16.36 -43.94 -25.91
N ASN A 55 -17.61 -43.55 -25.64
CA ASN A 55 -18.76 -44.45 -25.66
C ASN A 55 -18.99 -45.06 -27.05
N SER A 56 -18.64 -44.32 -28.11
CA SER A 56 -18.70 -44.83 -29.49
C SER A 56 -17.56 -45.78 -29.85
N LEU A 57 -16.36 -45.62 -29.27
CA LEU A 57 -15.16 -46.40 -29.62
C LEU A 57 -14.92 -47.60 -28.71
N HIS A 58 -15.14 -47.43 -27.41
CA HIS A 58 -14.94 -48.42 -26.37
C HIS A 58 -16.24 -48.52 -25.59
N LYS A 59 -16.99 -49.62 -25.75
CA LYS A 59 -18.25 -49.87 -25.02
C LYS A 59 -18.09 -49.90 -23.47
N GLU A 60 -16.89 -49.68 -22.94
CA GLU A 60 -16.54 -49.81 -21.53
C GLU A 60 -15.57 -48.71 -21.04
N LEU A 61 -15.82 -47.44 -21.33
CA LEU A 61 -15.17 -46.38 -20.54
C LEU A 61 -15.94 -46.16 -19.24
N SER A 62 -15.26 -46.35 -18.10
CA SER A 62 -15.84 -46.08 -16.79
C SER A 62 -16.15 -44.59 -16.67
N ALA A 63 -17.44 -44.24 -16.70
CA ALA A 63 -17.94 -42.87 -16.52
C ALA A 63 -17.37 -42.20 -15.26
N GLY A 64 -16.95 -42.98 -14.27
CA GLY A 64 -16.27 -42.51 -13.06
C GLY A 64 -14.94 -41.79 -13.33
N LEU A 65 -14.10 -42.27 -14.25
CA LEU A 65 -12.80 -41.63 -14.54
C LEU A 65 -13.00 -40.26 -15.19
N VAL A 66 -14.02 -40.14 -16.03
CA VAL A 66 -14.37 -38.89 -16.71
C VAL A 66 -14.98 -37.88 -15.73
N GLY A 67 -15.85 -38.34 -14.83
CA GLY A 67 -16.38 -37.52 -13.74
C GLY A 67 -15.29 -37.03 -12.78
N LEU A 68 -14.28 -37.85 -12.50
CA LEU A 68 -13.11 -37.45 -11.73
C LEU A 68 -12.31 -36.37 -12.45
N GLY A 69 -12.01 -36.54 -13.75
CA GLY A 69 -11.33 -35.53 -14.55
C GLY A 69 -12.07 -34.19 -14.59
N LEU A 70 -13.40 -34.21 -14.73
CA LEU A 70 -14.25 -33.02 -14.64
C LEU A 70 -14.13 -32.34 -13.28
N THR A 71 -14.25 -33.12 -12.21
CA THR A 71 -14.20 -32.60 -10.84
C THR A 71 -12.84 -31.97 -10.55
N TYR A 72 -11.74 -32.56 -11.02
CA TYR A 72 -10.40 -31.98 -10.91
C TYR A 72 -10.26 -30.69 -11.71
N ALA A 73 -10.74 -30.64 -12.96
CA ALA A 73 -10.70 -29.41 -13.77
C ALA A 73 -11.49 -28.26 -13.12
N LEU A 74 -12.67 -28.56 -12.57
CA LEU A 74 -13.49 -27.61 -11.81
C LEU A 74 -12.78 -27.15 -10.54
N MET A 75 -12.19 -28.08 -9.78
CA MET A 75 -11.45 -27.76 -8.56
C MET A 75 -10.27 -26.84 -8.86
N VAL A 76 -9.41 -27.18 -9.83
CA VAL A 76 -8.26 -26.36 -10.21
C VAL A 76 -8.68 -24.95 -10.60
N SER A 77 -9.77 -24.84 -11.37
CA SER A 77 -10.33 -23.55 -11.75
C SER A 77 -10.74 -22.73 -10.53
N ASN A 78 -11.51 -23.32 -9.61
CA ASN A 78 -11.94 -22.67 -8.37
C ASN A 78 -10.75 -22.28 -7.48
N TYR A 79 -9.73 -23.13 -7.39
CA TYR A 79 -8.51 -22.84 -6.63
C TYR A 79 -7.73 -21.67 -7.23
N LEU A 80 -7.62 -21.57 -8.56
CA LEU A 80 -6.97 -20.43 -9.21
C LEU A 80 -7.72 -19.12 -8.93
N ASN A 81 -9.06 -19.14 -8.96
CA ASN A 81 -9.87 -17.99 -8.58
C ASN A 81 -9.55 -17.51 -7.15
N TRP A 82 -9.58 -18.46 -6.22
CA TRP A 82 -9.29 -18.22 -4.82
C TRP A 82 -7.86 -17.73 -4.62
N MET A 83 -6.89 -18.33 -5.31
CA MET A 83 -5.49 -17.93 -5.25
C MET A 83 -5.28 -16.49 -5.71
N VAL A 84 -5.90 -16.07 -6.84
CA VAL A 84 -5.81 -14.69 -7.33
C VAL A 84 -6.40 -13.71 -6.31
N ARG A 85 -7.55 -14.04 -5.72
CA ARG A 85 -8.15 -13.21 -4.65
C ARG A 85 -7.25 -13.09 -3.43
N ASN A 86 -6.72 -14.21 -2.95
CA ASN A 86 -5.81 -14.22 -1.80
C ASN A 86 -4.52 -13.45 -2.07
N LEU A 87 -3.99 -13.52 -3.30
CA LEU A 87 -2.80 -12.78 -3.68
C LEU A 87 -3.06 -11.26 -3.67
N ALA A 88 -4.21 -10.82 -4.20
CA ALA A 88 -4.62 -9.42 -4.18
C ALA A 88 -4.82 -8.90 -2.75
N ASP A 89 -5.49 -9.67 -1.89
CA ASP A 89 -5.69 -9.33 -0.48
C ASP A 89 -4.35 -9.25 0.28
N MET A 90 -3.43 -10.17 0.00
CA MET A 90 -2.09 -10.16 0.57
C MET A 90 -1.30 -8.91 0.14
N GLU A 91 -1.37 -8.53 -1.13
CA GLU A 91 -0.68 -7.34 -1.64
C GLU A 91 -1.20 -6.05 -0.97
N LEU A 92 -2.53 -5.95 -0.79
CA LEU A 92 -3.18 -4.87 -0.05
C LEU A 92 -2.67 -4.79 1.40
N GLN A 93 -2.64 -5.91 2.11
CA GLN A 93 -2.16 -5.96 3.50
C GLN A 93 -0.66 -5.60 3.59
N LEU A 94 0.15 -6.11 2.65
CA LEU A 94 1.58 -5.84 2.60
C LEU A 94 1.87 -4.36 2.29
N GLY A 95 1.01 -3.68 1.53
CA GLY A 95 1.05 -2.24 1.32
C GLY A 95 0.95 -1.44 2.64
N ALA A 96 0.05 -1.85 3.54
CA ALA A 96 -0.08 -1.22 4.85
C ALA A 96 1.17 -1.41 5.72
N VAL A 97 1.74 -2.62 5.73
CA VAL A 97 3.00 -2.92 6.44
C VAL A 97 4.17 -2.10 5.88
N LYS A 98 4.31 -2.02 4.55
CA LYS A 98 5.32 -1.19 3.89
C LYS A 98 5.22 0.27 4.31
N ARG A 99 4.01 0.82 4.44
CA ARG A 99 3.79 2.20 4.88
C ARG A 99 4.24 2.41 6.33
N ILE A 100 3.89 1.49 7.24
CA ILE A 100 4.32 1.55 8.64
C ILE A 100 5.84 1.47 8.73
N HIS A 101 6.46 0.56 7.98
CA HIS A 101 7.91 0.43 7.94
C HIS A 101 8.60 1.68 7.38
N GLY A 102 8.02 2.33 6.37
CA GLY A 102 8.50 3.61 5.85
C GLY A 102 8.45 4.75 6.88
N LEU A 103 7.40 4.78 7.71
CA LEU A 103 7.31 5.74 8.82
C LEU A 103 8.35 5.47 9.90
N LEU A 104 8.61 4.19 10.23
CA LEU A 104 9.64 3.80 11.20
C LEU A 104 11.07 4.12 10.74
N LYS A 105 11.31 4.14 9.42
CA LYS A 105 12.61 4.46 8.83
C LYS A 105 12.84 5.96 8.65
N THR A 106 11.80 6.79 8.81
CA THR A 106 11.97 8.24 8.85
C THR A 106 12.66 8.56 10.16
N GLU A 107 13.85 9.17 10.10
CA GLU A 107 14.63 9.52 11.30
C GLU A 107 13.72 10.28 12.28
N ALA A 108 13.51 9.70 13.46
CA ALA A 108 12.86 10.41 14.55
C ALA A 108 13.74 11.63 14.86
N GLU A 109 13.14 12.83 14.89
CA GLU A 109 13.85 14.01 15.38
C GLU A 109 14.44 13.65 16.75
N SER A 110 15.77 13.75 16.86
CA SER A 110 16.51 13.36 18.07
C SER A 110 16.03 14.19 19.26
N TYR A 111 15.09 13.64 20.03
CA TYR A 111 14.69 14.15 21.34
C TYR A 111 15.71 13.83 22.43
N GLU A 112 16.76 13.07 22.10
CA GLU A 112 17.96 13.04 22.92
C GLU A 112 18.64 14.39 22.76
N GLY A 113 18.30 15.32 23.68
CA GLY A 113 19.13 16.47 23.91
C GLY A 113 20.58 16.00 24.05
N LEU A 114 21.52 16.69 23.40
CA LEU A 114 22.95 16.35 23.36
C LEU A 114 23.63 16.27 24.75
N LEU A 115 22.86 16.48 25.83
CA LEU A 115 23.30 16.52 27.21
C LEU A 115 22.49 15.52 28.02
N ALA A 116 23.16 14.62 28.73
CA ALA A 116 22.53 13.76 29.72
C ALA A 116 21.71 14.63 30.71
N PRO A 117 20.52 14.19 31.17
CA PRO A 117 19.69 14.93 32.14
C PRO A 117 20.42 15.30 33.44
N SER A 118 21.55 14.63 33.73
CA SER A 118 22.46 14.90 34.86
C SER A 118 23.33 16.15 34.69
N LEU A 119 23.52 16.63 33.46
CA LEU A 119 24.31 17.83 33.14
C LEU A 119 23.47 19.11 33.14
N ILE A 120 22.14 18.99 33.23
CA ILE A 120 21.22 20.12 33.28
C ILE A 120 20.93 20.44 34.76
N PRO A 121 21.28 21.64 35.25
CA PRO A 121 20.94 22.05 36.61
C PRO A 121 19.42 21.94 36.85
N LYS A 122 19.00 21.46 38.03
CA LYS A 122 17.56 21.31 38.37
C LYS A 122 16.78 22.63 38.30
N ASN A 123 17.47 23.76 38.41
CA ASN A 123 16.90 25.09 38.38
C ASN A 123 17.11 25.79 37.02
N TRP A 124 17.47 25.04 35.97
CA TRP A 124 17.65 25.59 34.63
C TRP A 124 16.30 26.04 34.04
N PRO A 125 16.20 27.26 33.47
CA PRO A 125 17.23 28.31 33.42
C PRO A 125 17.14 29.28 34.62
N ASP A 126 18.16 29.30 35.49
CA ASP A 126 18.21 30.13 36.72
C ASP A 126 18.23 31.64 36.44
N GLN A 127 18.79 32.05 35.30
CA GLN A 127 18.94 33.47 34.95
C GLN A 127 18.18 33.89 33.69
N GLY A 128 17.40 33.03 33.03
CA GLY A 128 16.65 33.40 31.81
C GLY A 128 17.47 34.05 30.68
N LYS A 129 18.80 34.06 30.79
CA LYS A 129 19.72 34.71 29.86
C LYS A 129 19.99 33.76 28.71
N ILE A 130 19.45 34.07 27.54
CA ILE A 130 19.64 33.26 26.34
C ILE A 130 20.64 33.99 25.45
N GLN A 131 21.82 33.41 25.28
CA GLN A 131 22.83 33.92 24.37
C GLN A 131 22.90 33.01 23.14
N ILE A 132 22.33 33.47 22.04
CA ILE A 132 22.41 32.81 20.74
C ILE A 132 23.68 33.32 20.07
N GLN A 133 24.65 32.45 19.83
CA GLN A 133 25.89 32.80 19.12
C GLN A 133 26.00 32.01 17.82
N ASN A 134 26.17 32.72 16.70
CA ASN A 134 26.37 32.17 15.36
C ASN A 134 25.34 31.11 14.94
N LEU A 135 24.08 31.26 15.36
CA LEU A 135 23.04 30.31 15.01
C LEU A 135 22.73 30.38 13.51
N SER A 136 22.85 29.24 12.85
CA SER A 136 22.47 29.07 11.46
C SER A 136 21.44 27.95 11.35
N VAL A 137 20.21 28.33 11.02
CA VAL A 137 19.08 27.38 10.95
C VAL A 137 18.86 27.00 9.48
N ARG A 138 18.75 25.70 9.24
CA ARG A 138 18.33 25.11 7.96
C ARG A 138 17.20 24.13 8.22
N TYR A 139 16.16 24.18 7.39
CA TYR A 139 15.01 23.28 7.47
C TYR A 139 15.29 21.90 6.86
N ASP A 140 16.21 21.84 5.89
CA ASP A 140 16.64 20.63 5.22
C ASP A 140 18.16 20.70 5.09
N SER A 141 18.85 19.57 5.29
CA SER A 141 20.31 19.50 5.18
C SER A 141 20.82 19.89 3.79
N SER A 142 19.96 19.75 2.77
CA SER A 142 20.22 20.02 1.35
C SER A 142 19.96 21.47 0.93
N LEU A 143 19.23 22.26 1.74
CA LEU A 143 18.91 23.66 1.42
C LEU A 143 19.91 24.65 2.04
N LYS A 144 20.09 25.79 1.37
CA LYS A 144 20.92 26.89 1.89
C LYS A 144 20.31 27.41 3.20
N PRO A 145 21.12 27.60 4.26
CA PRO A 145 20.62 28.07 5.55
C PRO A 145 19.96 29.44 5.42
N VAL A 146 18.78 29.57 6.02
CA VAL A 146 17.89 30.75 5.93
C VAL A 146 18.32 31.81 6.95
N LEU A 147 18.74 31.38 8.15
CA LEU A 147 19.40 32.24 9.13
C LEU A 147 20.91 31.99 9.05
N LYS A 148 21.69 33.06 8.95
CA LYS A 148 23.17 33.01 8.88
C LYS A 148 23.74 33.93 9.95
N HIS A 149 24.56 33.38 10.84
CA HIS A 149 25.34 34.13 11.83
C HIS A 149 24.49 35.05 12.73
N VAL A 150 23.37 34.57 13.24
CA VAL A 150 22.56 35.34 14.19
C VAL A 150 23.23 35.33 15.56
N ASN A 151 23.61 36.51 16.03
CA ASN A 151 24.09 36.74 17.38
C ASN A 151 23.04 37.55 18.14
N ALA A 152 22.41 36.96 19.14
CA ALA A 152 21.39 37.62 19.96
C ALA A 152 21.65 37.36 21.44
N LEU A 153 21.59 38.41 22.26
CA LEU A 153 21.71 38.31 23.70
C LEU A 153 20.40 38.78 24.34
N ILE A 154 19.65 37.85 24.90
CA ILE A 154 18.44 38.15 25.66
C ILE A 154 18.82 38.20 27.14
N SER A 155 18.67 39.37 27.75
CA SER A 155 18.96 39.57 29.17
C SER A 155 17.78 39.10 30.05
N PRO A 156 18.04 38.69 31.30
CA PRO A 156 16.98 38.33 32.24
C PRO A 156 15.95 39.46 32.38
N GLY A 157 14.66 39.17 32.12
CA GLY A 157 13.56 40.12 32.33
C GLY A 157 13.20 41.04 31.15
N GLN A 158 13.83 40.90 29.98
CA GLN A 158 13.35 41.53 28.75
C GLN A 158 12.22 40.70 28.10
N LYS A 159 11.14 41.36 27.68
CA LYS A 159 10.05 40.80 26.88
C LYS A 159 10.17 41.25 25.43
#